data_AF-A0A0M0I5H6-F1
#
_entry.id   AF-A0A0M0I5H6-F1
#
_cell.length_a   1.000
_cell.length_b   1.000
_cell.length_c   1.000
_cell.angle_alpha   90.00
_cell.angle_beta   90.00
_cell.angle_gamma   90.00
#
_symmetry.space_group_name_H-M   'P 1'
#
loop_
_entity.id
_entity.type
_entity.pdbx_description
1 polymer ?
#
loop_
_entity_poly.entity_id
_entity_poly.type
_entity_poly.pdbx_seq_one_letter_code
_entity_poly.pdbx_strand_id
1 'polypeptide(L)'
;MNQTQHQRWSKIRSGGFFKYVTLNTISIVLGIFSVRLLIHAFSSEKVPFEEFLSAQFMNLGITALVLPFVFWGFWLYQESKYKKVSER
;
A
#
# COMPACT_ATOMS: atom_id res chain seq x y z
N MET A 1 -2.29 18.72 12.41
CA MET A 1 -2.92 18.36 11.12
C MET A 1 -3.60 19.61 10.60
N ASN A 2 -3.42 19.99 9.34
CA ASN A 2 -4.12 21.17 8.80
C ASN A 2 -5.56 20.82 8.40
N GLN A 3 -6.42 21.81 8.12
CA GLN A 3 -7.85 21.58 7.81
C GLN A 3 -8.04 20.66 6.60
N THR A 4 -7.27 20.84 5.53
CA THR A 4 -7.35 20.01 4.32
C THR A 4 -7.01 18.55 4.60
N GLN A 5 -5.95 18.30 5.37
CA GLN A 5 -5.57 16.96 5.80
C GLN A 5 -6.65 16.36 6.70
N HIS A 6 -7.22 17.13 7.62
CA HIS A 6 -8.30 16.69 8.52
C HIS A 6 -9.53 16.22 7.76
N GLN A 7 -9.99 17.00 6.78
CA GLN A 7 -11.11 16.63 5.91
C GLN A 7 -10.80 15.37 5.08
N ARG A 8 -9.59 15.27 4.53
CA ARG A 8 -9.16 14.09 3.77
C ARG A 8 -9.14 12.84 4.65
N TRP A 9 -8.56 12.91 5.85
CA TRP A 9 -8.54 11.79 6.78
C TRP A 9 -9.94 11.42 7.25
N SER A 10 -10.81 12.40 7.51
CA SER A 10 -12.22 12.17 7.86
C SER A 10 -12.93 11.27 6.83
N LYS A 11 -12.72 11.53 5.53
CA LYS A 11 -13.24 10.69 4.43
C LYS A 11 -12.58 9.31 4.36
N ILE A 12 -11.29 9.22 4.66
CA ILE A 12 -10.58 7.94 4.65
C ILE A 12 -11.03 7.06 5.81
N ARG A 13 -11.16 7.64 7.01
CA ARG A 13 -11.54 6.89 8.22
C ARG A 13 -12.96 6.36 8.18
N SER A 14 -13.89 7.04 7.50
CA SER A 14 -15.27 6.55 7.33
C SER A 14 -15.34 5.27 6.50
N GLY A 15 -14.34 5.01 5.66
CA GLY A 15 -14.19 3.73 4.94
C GLY A 15 -13.72 2.57 5.82
N GLY A 16 -13.27 2.84 7.04
CA GLY A 16 -12.81 1.84 8.01
C GLY A 16 -11.35 1.42 7.84
N PHE A 17 -10.79 0.91 8.93
CA PHE A 17 -9.39 0.48 9.04
C PHE A 17 -9.02 -0.59 8.02
N PHE A 18 -9.80 -1.67 7.95
CA PHE A 18 -9.53 -2.79 7.04
C PHE A 18 -9.50 -2.35 5.58
N LYS A 19 -10.45 -1.51 5.16
CA LYS A 19 -10.48 -0.98 3.80
C LYS A 19 -9.24 -0.16 3.49
N TYR A 20 -8.81 0.69 4.42
CA TYR A 20 -7.58 1.48 4.26
C TYR A 20 -6.36 0.58 4.11
N VAL A 21 -6.15 -0.37 5.01
CA VAL A 21 -4.98 -1.24 4.99
C VAL A 21 -4.96 -2.11 3.73
N THR A 22 -6.07 -2.75 3.40
CA THR A 22 -6.18 -3.64 2.24
C THR A 22 -5.97 -2.88 0.93
N LEU A 23 -6.65 -1.74 0.73
CA LEU A 23 -6.52 -0.98 -0.52
C LEU A 23 -5.10 -0.45 -0.71
N ASN A 24 -4.48 0.12 0.33
CA ASN A 24 -3.12 0.62 0.20
C ASN A 24 -2.11 -0.51 -0.03
N THR A 25 -2.29 -1.66 0.63
CA THR A 25 -1.44 -2.84 0.41
C THR A 25 -1.54 -3.34 -1.02
N ILE A 26 -2.77 -3.55 -1.53
CA ILE A 26 -3.02 -3.99 -2.90
C ILE A 26 -2.43 -2.98 -3.90
N SER A 27 -2.67 -1.68 -3.70
CA SER A 27 -2.15 -0.65 -4.60
C SER A 27 -0.63 -0.67 -4.70
N ILE A 28 0.09 -0.83 -3.59
CA ILE A 28 1.56 -0.90 -3.62
C ILE A 28 2.05 -2.19 -4.26
N VAL A 29 1.46 -3.34 -3.91
CA VAL A 29 1.83 -4.64 -4.49
C VAL A 29 1.63 -4.63 -6.01
N LEU A 30 0.48 -4.12 -6.49
CA LEU A 30 0.21 -3.97 -7.92
C LEU A 30 1.13 -2.96 -8.59
N GLY A 31 1.48 -1.86 -7.92
CA GLY A 31 2.43 -0.88 -8.42
C GLY A 31 3.82 -1.49 -8.64
N ILE A 32 4.33 -2.21 -7.64
CA ILE A 32 5.62 -2.91 -7.73
C ILE A 32 5.57 -3.96 -8.85
N PHE A 33 4.53 -4.78 -8.89
CA PHE A 33 4.39 -5.80 -9.93
C PHE A 33 4.34 -5.19 -11.33
N SER A 34 3.56 -4.13 -11.53
CA SER A 34 3.43 -3.42 -12.82
C SER A 34 4.78 -2.88 -13.30
N VAL A 35 5.56 -2.25 -12.41
CA VAL A 35 6.90 -1.74 -12.76
C VAL A 35 7.83 -2.89 -13.16
N ARG A 36 7.82 -3.99 -12.40
CA ARG A 36 8.66 -5.16 -12.72
C ARG A 36 8.23 -5.84 -14.01
N LEU A 37 6.93 -5.89 -14.29
CA LEU A 37 6.38 -6.43 -15.53
C LEU A 37 6.79 -5.58 -16.72
N LEU A 38 6.74 -4.25 -16.60
CA LEU A 38 7.23 -3.33 -17.63
C LEU A 38 8.72 -3.55 -17.91
N ILE A 39 9.55 -3.62 -16.86
CA ILE A 39 10.99 -3.90 -17.02
C ILE A 39 11.20 -5.23 -17.73
N HIS A 40 10.47 -6.27 -17.35
CA HIS A 40 10.55 -7.58 -18.01
C HIS A 40 10.16 -7.53 -19.49
N ALA A 41 9.07 -6.82 -19.83
CA ALA A 41 8.60 -6.69 -21.21
C ALA A 41 9.60 -5.99 -22.13
N PHE A 42 10.36 -5.02 -21.59
CA PHE A 42 11.37 -4.26 -22.31
C PHE A 42 12.80 -4.81 -22.18
N SER A 43 13.01 -5.88 -21.40
CA SER A 43 14.31 -6.52 -21.25
C SER A 43 14.71 -7.26 -22.53
N SER A 44 15.97 -7.11 -22.94
CA SER A 44 16.60 -7.82 -24.06
C SER A 44 16.87 -9.29 -23.75
N GLU A 45 17.12 -9.63 -22.48
CA GLU A 45 17.22 -11.01 -22.01
C GLU A 45 15.86 -11.43 -21.41
N LYS A 46 15.04 -12.05 -22.25
CA LYS A 46 13.71 -12.52 -21.85
C LYS A 46 13.80 -13.91 -21.25
N VAL A 47 13.84 -13.97 -19.92
CA VAL A 47 13.50 -15.20 -19.20
C VAL A 47 12.04 -15.60 -19.49
N PRO A 48 11.69 -16.90 -19.46
CA PRO A 48 10.31 -17.33 -19.59
C PRO A 48 9.40 -16.63 -18.56
N PHE A 49 8.17 -16.31 -18.98
CA PHE A 49 7.22 -15.59 -18.12
C PHE A 49 6.90 -16.35 -16.82
N GLU A 50 6.88 -17.68 -16.87
CA GLU A 50 6.67 -18.53 -15.69
C GLU A 50 7.78 -18.38 -14.65
N GLU A 51 9.05 -18.32 -15.10
CA GLU A 51 10.20 -18.09 -14.23
C GLU A 51 10.16 -16.68 -13.63
N PHE A 52 9.78 -15.68 -14.44
CA PHE A 52 9.55 -14.33 -13.93
C PHE A 52 8.48 -14.32 -12.83
N LEU A 53 7.32 -14.92 -13.07
CA LEU A 53 6.23 -14.98 -12.09
C LEU A 53 6.66 -15.67 -10.79
N SER A 54 7.34 -16.81 -10.90
CA SER A 54 7.87 -17.54 -9.74
C SER A 54 8.84 -16.68 -8.92
N ALA A 55 9.77 -15.97 -9.58
CA ALA A 55 10.71 -15.07 -8.93
C ALA A 55 10.03 -13.86 -8.25
N GLN A 56 8.92 -13.37 -8.82
CA GLN A 56 8.15 -12.27 -8.22
C GLN A 56 7.26 -12.72 -7.07
N PHE A 57 6.74 -13.95 -7.11
CA PHE A 57 5.75 -14.44 -6.15
C PHE A 57 6.24 -14.36 -4.70
N MET A 58 7.45 -14.84 -4.43
CA MET A 58 8.01 -14.83 -3.07
C MET A 58 8.22 -13.40 -2.54
N ASN A 59 8.77 -12.52 -3.38
CA ASN A 59 9.02 -11.12 -3.02
C ASN A 59 7.72 -10.33 -2.79
N LEU A 60 6.74 -10.50 -3.67
CA LEU A 60 5.44 -9.84 -3.54
C LEU A 60 4.64 -10.41 -2.36
N GLY A 61 4.75 -11.71 -2.10
CA GLY A 61 4.15 -12.36 -0.93
C GLY A 61 4.66 -11.79 0.39
N ILE A 62 5.99 -11.68 0.55
CA ILE A 62 6.59 -11.05 1.74
C ILE A 62 6.15 -9.58 1.85
N THR A 63 6.16 -8.85 0.73
CA THR A 63 5.73 -7.45 0.70
C THR A 63 4.27 -7.30 1.14
N ALA A 64 3.38 -8.16 0.65
CA ALA A 64 1.96 -8.17 1.01
C ALA A 64 1.71 -8.54 2.48
N LEU A 65 2.61 -9.31 3.12
CA LEU A 65 2.53 -9.63 4.55
C LEU A 65 3.02 -8.49 5.44
N VAL A 66 4.05 -7.75 5.03
CA VAL A 66 4.66 -6.67 5.83
C VAL A 66 3.87 -5.37 5.74
N LEU A 67 3.41 -5.01 4.53
CA LEU A 67 2.71 -3.73 4.28
C LEU A 67 1.49 -3.49 5.18
N PRO A 68 0.66 -4.49 5.52
CA PRO A 68 -0.46 -4.29 6.43
C PRO A 68 -0.05 -3.70 7.79
N PHE A 69 1.08 -4.13 8.34
CA PHE A 69 1.60 -3.61 9.61
C PHE A 69 2.10 -2.16 9.47
N VAL A 70 2.72 -1.84 8.34
CA VAL A 70 3.17 -0.47 8.03
C VAL A 70 1.95 0.47 7.93
N PHE A 71 0.93 0.09 7.16
CA PHE A 71 -0.29 0.87 7.03
C PHE A 71 -1.09 0.93 8.32
N TRP A 72 -1.02 -0.09 9.15
CA TRP A 72 -1.58 -0.04 10.49
C TRP A 72 -0.90 1.03 11.36
N GLY A 73 0.43 1.08 11.37
CA GLY A 73 1.18 2.14 12.04
C GLY A 73 0.81 3.54 11.54
N PHE A 74 0.72 3.72 10.22
CA PHE A 74 0.27 4.99 9.62
C PHE A 74 -1.15 5.36 10.03
N TRP A 75 -2.07 4.39 10.07
CA TRP A 75 -3.43 4.61 10.52
C TRP A 75 -3.48 5.08 11.96
N LEU A 76 -2.80 4.39 12.88
CA LEU A 76 -2.74 4.77 14.29
C LEU A 76 -2.14 6.17 14.48
N TYR A 77 -1.08 6.48 13.75
CA TYR A 77 -0.46 7.80 13.78
C TYR A 77 -1.41 8.91 13.33
N GLN A 78 -2.10 8.73 12.20
CA GLN A 78 -3.06 9.71 11.70
C GLN A 78 -4.26 9.85 12.64
N GLU A 79 -4.77 8.74 13.16
CA GLU A 79 -5.89 8.74 14.10
C GLU A 79 -5.54 9.47 15.41
N SER A 80 -4.31 9.27 15.92
CA SER A 80 -3.80 9.99 17.10
C SER A 80 -3.76 11.51 16.88
N LYS A 81 -3.43 11.95 15.66
CA LYS A 81 -3.38 13.37 15.31
C LYS A 81 -4.76 13.96 15.05
N TYR A 82 -5.68 13.15 14.53
CA TYR A 82 -7.06 13.56 14.31
C TYR A 82 -7.77 13.82 15.64
N LYS A 83 -7.68 12.89 16.61
CA LYS A 83 -8.28 13.05 17.94
C LYS A 83 -7.84 14.34 18.65
N LYS A 84 -6.53 14.64 18.60
CA LYS A 84 -5.96 15.88 19.16
C LYS A 84 -6.54 17.18 18.56
N VAL A 85 -7.06 17.13 17.33
CA VAL A 85 -7.69 18.27 16.67
C VAL A 85 -9.19 18.30 16.91
N SER A 86 -9.87 17.16 17.04
CA SER A 86 -11.31 17.14 17.35
C SER A 86 -11.63 17.42 18.81
N GLU A 87 -10.69 17.18 19.73
CA GLU A 87 -10.83 17.46 21.17
C GLU A 87 -10.45 18.90 21.55
N ARG A 88 -10.01 19.71 20.58
CA ARG A 88 -9.78 21.15 20.73
C ARG A 88 -10.93 21.94 20.14
#